data_AF-A0A1C4HVP0-F1
#
_entry.id   AF-A0A1C4HVP0-F1
#
_cell.length_a   1.000
_cell.length_b   1.000
_cell.length_c   1.000
_cell.angle_alpha   90.00
_cell.angle_beta   90.00
_cell.angle_gamma   90.00
#
_symmetry.space_group_name_H-M   'P 1'
#
loop_
_entity.id
_entity.type
_entity.pdbx_description
1 polymer ?
#
loop_
_entity_poly.entity_id
_entity_poly.type
_entity_poly.pdbx_seq_one_letter_code
_entity_poly.pdbx_strand_id
1 'polypeptide(L)'
;MLPGGGEQGDRHVAEGATAEGMPGTVSVAAPLEIGAELDWDADAWAEVRTRARRAGRAYVWLNLVEQRLRAVVNAVLRPIYEPVHGEEWVVAAAGPAGHEWVQRAVAVREVSRRKGFLLDPADDNVLSFLTLPQLRELVVQHWPCFEPYYDDRRELELALDELEVTRHVVSRNRALSTTVLDQAERASARVLELLGSGRARTAGQRLPVDAVEELVADRYADVIGVYPDRVRLQRQLPVENLFSGARRLDAVGIGLNLLVQNFSGRRLVRLVESGCRVRLLFLNPASSATRRRERELGLGRGELSRSVEMNIMHMRRVRARLRDQGAFEIQVFDEIPRFTAYLIDGDSPDGLAVVQTYLRRARGMEVPVLVLRGGARRVVADDRPAESGLFDVYREEFEGIWADSRPVS
;
A
#
# COMPACT_ATOMS: atom_id res chain seq x y z
N MET A 1 -11.95 -24.52 69.18
CA MET A 1 -11.75 -25.75 69.98
C MET A 1 -11.17 -26.80 69.05
N LEU A 2 -9.92 -27.20 69.28
CA LEU A 2 -9.46 -28.54 68.90
C LEU A 2 -10.01 -29.52 69.94
N PRO A 3 -10.25 -30.78 69.57
CA PRO A 3 -9.23 -31.82 69.76
C PRO A 3 -9.15 -32.76 68.52
N GLY A 4 -8.03 -33.44 68.19
CA GLY A 4 -7.19 -34.30 69.02
C GLY A 4 -7.96 -35.59 69.32
N GLY A 5 -7.55 -36.83 69.00
CA GLY A 5 -6.28 -37.45 68.66
C GLY A 5 -6.38 -38.94 69.10
N GLY A 6 -5.48 -39.80 68.62
CA GLY A 6 -5.25 -41.17 69.13
C GLY A 6 -5.90 -42.27 68.27
N GLU A 7 -5.21 -42.95 67.34
CA GLU A 7 -4.07 -43.88 67.47
C GLU A 7 -4.29 -45.12 68.36
N GLN A 8 -4.27 -46.28 67.69
CA GLN A 8 -3.67 -47.56 68.08
C GLN A 8 -3.54 -48.35 66.76
N GLY A 9 -2.33 -48.59 66.24
CA GLY A 9 -1.39 -49.60 66.74
C GLY A 9 -1.86 -50.97 66.23
N ASP A 10 -1.13 -51.76 65.46
CA ASP A 10 0.29 -52.07 65.60
C ASP A 10 0.68 -53.06 64.48
N ARG A 11 1.84 -52.87 63.82
CA ARG A 11 2.87 -53.92 63.68
C ARG A 11 4.07 -53.46 62.84
N HIS A 12 5.18 -53.36 63.55
CA HIS A 12 6.58 -53.33 63.13
C HIS A 12 6.89 -54.05 61.80
N VAL A 13 7.47 -53.34 60.82
CA VAL A 13 8.92 -53.12 60.57
C VAL A 13 9.69 -54.37 60.13
N ALA A 14 10.05 -54.38 58.84
CA ALA A 14 11.34 -54.85 58.37
C ALA A 14 11.88 -53.80 57.39
N GLU A 15 12.98 -53.17 57.79
CA GLU A 15 13.75 -52.18 57.03
C GLU A 15 14.40 -52.81 55.79
N GLY A 16 14.53 -52.04 54.71
CA GLY A 16 15.33 -52.44 53.55
C GLY A 16 15.28 -51.46 52.38
N ALA A 17 16.17 -50.46 52.41
CA ALA A 17 16.62 -49.61 51.31
C ALA A 17 15.71 -48.47 50.83
N THR A 18 15.97 -47.30 51.41
CA THR A 18 15.80 -45.97 50.83
C THR A 18 16.43 -45.87 49.44
N ALA A 19 15.62 -45.59 48.41
CA ALA A 19 16.08 -44.89 47.23
C ALA A 19 15.53 -43.46 47.30
N GLU A 20 16.40 -42.53 47.71
CA GLU A 20 16.17 -41.10 47.59
C GLU A 20 15.92 -40.75 46.12
N GLY A 21 14.67 -40.47 45.77
CA GLY A 21 14.33 -39.83 44.50
C GLY A 21 14.67 -38.35 44.59
N MET A 22 15.68 -37.89 43.86
CA MET A 22 16.00 -36.47 43.71
C MET A 22 14.76 -35.66 43.32
N PRO A 23 14.49 -34.50 43.94
CA PRO A 23 13.43 -33.61 43.49
C PRO A 23 13.88 -32.98 42.17
N GLY A 24 13.28 -33.38 41.05
CA GLY A 24 13.50 -32.72 39.76
C GLY A 24 13.43 -33.61 38.51
N THR A 25 13.27 -34.92 38.64
CA THR A 25 13.07 -35.78 37.47
C THR A 25 11.60 -35.88 37.11
N VAL A 26 11.20 -35.17 36.05
CA VAL A 26 9.88 -35.37 35.43
C VAL A 26 9.84 -36.79 34.90
N SER A 27 9.03 -37.64 35.54
CA SER A 27 8.76 -38.99 35.05
C SER A 27 8.06 -38.87 33.69
N VAL A 28 8.70 -39.35 32.62
CA VAL A 28 8.10 -39.40 31.29
C VAL A 28 7.02 -40.49 31.34
N ALA A 29 5.79 -40.09 31.66
CA ALA A 29 4.63 -40.94 31.51
C ALA A 29 4.49 -41.36 30.03
N ALA A 30 3.91 -42.55 29.81
CA ALA A 30 3.68 -43.16 28.51
C ALA A 30 3.22 -42.14 27.45
N PRO A 31 3.61 -42.31 26.17
CA PRO A 31 3.40 -41.29 25.15
C PRO A 31 1.92 -40.94 25.06
N LEU A 32 1.56 -39.79 25.63
CA LEU A 32 0.31 -39.11 25.30
C LEU A 32 0.32 -38.89 23.79
N GLU A 33 -0.79 -39.16 23.11
CA GLU A 33 -0.96 -38.86 21.68
C GLU A 33 -0.91 -37.34 21.48
N ILE A 34 0.30 -36.79 21.51
CA ILE A 34 0.63 -35.42 21.17
C ILE A 34 0.47 -35.34 19.65
N GLY A 35 -0.69 -34.87 19.20
CA GLY A 35 -0.99 -34.77 17.76
C GLY A 35 -2.22 -33.94 17.46
N ALA A 36 -3.38 -34.35 17.99
CA ALA A 36 -4.65 -33.67 17.67
C ALA A 36 -4.75 -32.23 18.23
N GLU A 37 -4.08 -31.94 19.35
CA GLU A 37 -4.03 -30.59 19.95
C GLU A 37 -2.96 -29.68 19.33
N LEU A 38 -2.06 -30.24 18.50
CA LEU A 38 -1.02 -29.47 17.81
C LEU A 38 -1.44 -29.00 16.42
N ASP A 39 -2.44 -29.66 15.82
CA ASP A 39 -2.98 -29.27 14.54
C ASP A 39 -3.78 -27.97 14.66
N TRP A 40 -3.46 -27.02 13.81
CA TRP A 40 -4.25 -25.79 13.73
C TRP A 40 -5.54 -26.09 12.98
N ASP A 41 -6.67 -25.89 13.66
CA ASP A 41 -7.96 -25.83 13.01
C ASP A 41 -8.07 -24.59 12.10
N ALA A 42 -9.19 -24.48 11.36
CA ALA A 42 -9.41 -23.39 10.42
C ALA A 42 -9.42 -22.01 11.11
N ASP A 43 -9.89 -21.94 12.36
CA ASP A 43 -10.00 -20.69 13.12
C ASP A 43 -8.63 -20.24 13.65
N ALA A 44 -7.84 -21.17 14.18
CA ALA A 44 -6.45 -20.97 14.56
C ALA A 44 -5.60 -20.51 13.35
N TRP A 45 -5.78 -21.16 12.18
CA TRP A 45 -5.15 -20.72 10.93
C TRP A 45 -5.58 -19.31 10.52
N ALA A 46 -6.86 -18.99 10.60
CA ALA A 46 -7.38 -17.67 10.25
C ALA A 46 -6.86 -16.59 11.20
N GLU A 47 -6.75 -16.89 12.49
CA GLU A 47 -6.22 -15.99 13.50
C GLU A 47 -4.73 -15.73 13.28
N VAL A 48 -3.90 -16.79 13.13
CA VAL A 48 -2.46 -16.63 12.88
C VAL A 48 -2.22 -15.87 11.58
N ARG A 49 -2.97 -16.19 10.52
CA ARG A 49 -2.90 -15.45 9.25
C ARG A 49 -3.22 -13.97 9.43
N THR A 50 -4.22 -13.64 10.24
CA THR A 50 -4.59 -12.25 10.55
C THR A 50 -3.48 -11.54 11.32
N ARG A 51 -2.91 -12.21 12.33
CA ARG A 51 -1.78 -11.67 13.12
C ARG A 51 -0.55 -11.43 12.24
N ALA A 52 -0.19 -12.39 11.40
CA ALA A 52 0.93 -12.30 10.47
C ALA A 52 0.74 -11.17 9.44
N ARG A 53 -0.47 -11.01 8.89
CA ARG A 53 -0.79 -9.91 7.97
C ARG A 53 -0.58 -8.53 8.61
N ARG A 54 -1.07 -8.35 9.84
CA ARG A 54 -0.90 -7.07 10.56
C ARG A 54 0.56 -6.80 10.90
N ALA A 55 1.28 -7.80 11.41
CA ALA A 55 2.70 -7.66 11.73
C ALA A 55 3.55 -7.40 10.49
N GLY A 56 3.29 -8.10 9.38
CA GLY A 56 3.98 -7.89 8.11
C GLY A 56 3.74 -6.49 7.54
N ARG A 57 2.51 -5.99 7.62
CA ARG A 57 2.17 -4.63 7.16
C ARG A 57 2.85 -3.55 8.01
N ALA A 58 2.82 -3.68 9.34
CA ALA A 58 3.56 -2.79 10.24
C ALA A 58 5.08 -2.86 9.98
N TYR A 59 5.63 -4.06 9.73
CA TYR A 59 7.05 -4.25 9.42
C TYR A 59 7.46 -3.46 8.17
N VAL A 60 6.67 -3.50 7.10
CA VAL A 60 6.98 -2.76 5.86
C VAL A 60 7.07 -1.26 6.13
N TRP A 61 6.08 -0.67 6.81
CA TRP A 61 6.07 0.75 7.14
C TRP A 61 7.25 1.16 8.03
N LEU A 62 7.51 0.38 9.10
CA LEU A 62 8.64 0.62 9.99
C LEU A 62 9.97 0.52 9.25
N ASN A 63 10.13 -0.47 8.38
CA ASN A 63 11.34 -0.63 7.58
C ASN A 63 11.54 0.58 6.66
N LEU A 64 10.51 1.08 5.98
CA LEU A 64 10.62 2.26 5.13
C LEU A 64 11.04 3.52 5.91
N VAL A 65 10.45 3.73 7.09
CA VAL A 65 10.84 4.83 7.98
C VAL A 65 12.30 4.69 8.41
N GLU A 66 12.73 3.51 8.88
CA GLU A 66 14.11 3.28 9.30
C GLU A 66 15.11 3.48 8.14
N GLN A 67 14.81 2.96 6.95
CA GLN A 67 15.66 3.16 5.76
C GLN A 67 15.73 4.63 5.36
N ARG A 68 14.60 5.35 5.39
CA ARG A 68 14.59 6.78 5.08
C ARG A 68 15.40 7.58 6.10
N LEU A 69 15.27 7.28 7.39
CA LEU A 69 16.06 7.91 8.45
C LEU A 69 17.55 7.63 8.29
N ARG A 70 17.96 6.39 8.02
CA ARG A 70 19.38 6.05 7.74
C ARG A 70 19.91 6.87 6.58
N ALA A 71 19.16 6.96 5.49
CA ALA A 71 19.55 7.75 4.32
C ALA A 71 19.70 9.25 4.64
N VAL A 72 18.76 9.82 5.40
CA VAL A 72 18.79 11.23 5.82
C VAL A 72 19.95 11.52 6.77
N VAL A 73 20.14 10.69 7.80
CA VAL A 73 21.26 10.80 8.74
C VAL A 73 22.60 10.70 8.01
N ASN A 74 22.73 9.73 7.10
CA ASN A 74 23.93 9.59 6.28
C ASN A 74 24.16 10.82 5.40
N ALA A 75 23.13 11.32 4.71
CA ALA A 75 23.27 12.47 3.81
C ALA A 75 23.63 13.77 4.53
N VAL A 76 23.15 13.97 5.76
CA VAL A 76 23.36 15.21 6.51
C VAL A 76 24.64 15.17 7.35
N LEU A 77 24.88 14.08 8.11
CA LEU A 77 25.98 14.05 9.08
C LEU A 77 27.29 13.55 8.49
N ARG A 78 27.25 12.61 7.54
CA ARG A 78 28.48 12.05 6.95
C ARG A 78 29.38 13.14 6.34
N PRO A 79 28.89 14.09 5.52
CA PRO A 79 29.74 15.15 4.96
C PRO A 79 30.39 16.07 6.00
N ILE A 80 29.85 16.11 7.23
CA ILE A 80 30.35 16.94 8.33
C ILE A 80 31.42 16.18 9.13
N TYR A 81 31.14 14.93 9.48
CA TYR A 81 31.97 14.14 10.40
C TYR A 81 33.03 13.27 9.71
N GLU A 82 32.74 12.69 8.54
CA GLU A 82 33.67 11.79 7.83
C GLU A 82 35.00 12.47 7.45
N PRO A 83 35.05 13.75 7.00
CA PRO A 83 36.33 14.39 6.65
C PRO A 83 37.31 14.50 7.83
N VAL A 84 36.81 14.51 9.06
CA VAL A 84 37.62 14.64 10.29
C VAL A 84 37.87 13.29 10.95
N HIS A 85 36.87 12.39 10.94
CA HIS A 85 36.87 11.16 11.72
C HIS A 85 36.97 9.87 10.88
N GLY A 86 36.96 9.97 9.55
CA GLY A 86 37.05 8.82 8.65
C GLY A 86 35.91 7.81 8.85
N GLU A 87 36.24 6.52 8.88
CA GLU A 87 35.25 5.43 9.04
C GLU A 87 34.54 5.45 10.39
N GLU A 88 35.12 6.08 11.41
CA GLU A 88 34.58 6.19 12.78
C GLU A 88 33.63 7.38 12.95
N TRP A 89 33.21 8.02 11.86
CA TRP A 89 32.38 9.22 11.92
C TRP A 89 31.06 9.04 12.68
N VAL A 90 30.47 7.83 12.64
CA VAL A 90 29.22 7.53 13.39
C VAL A 90 29.47 7.53 14.90
N VAL A 91 30.62 6.99 15.34
CA VAL A 91 31.03 7.02 16.75
C VAL A 91 31.28 8.46 17.19
N ALA A 92 31.93 9.26 16.35
CA ALA A 92 32.19 10.67 16.61
C ALA A 92 30.88 11.48 16.68
N ALA A 93 29.95 11.26 15.76
CA ALA A 93 28.65 11.92 15.75
C ALA A 93 27.82 11.57 16.99
N ALA A 94 27.80 10.31 17.42
CA ALA A 94 27.06 9.90 18.62
C ALA A 94 27.62 10.51 19.92
N GLY A 95 28.91 10.89 19.93
CA GLY A 95 29.55 11.52 21.08
C GLY A 95 29.56 10.65 22.35
N PRO A 96 29.88 11.23 23.51
CA PRO A 96 30.02 10.48 24.77
C PRO A 96 28.72 9.81 25.22
N ALA A 97 27.58 10.49 25.04
CA ALA A 97 26.26 9.95 25.39
C ALA A 97 25.87 8.75 24.53
N GLY A 98 26.34 8.71 23.28
CA GLY A 98 26.02 7.64 22.35
C GLY A 98 27.04 6.52 22.21
N HIS A 99 28.21 6.67 22.84
CA HIS A 99 29.34 5.77 22.67
C HIS A 99 28.98 4.29 22.91
N GLU A 100 28.31 3.98 24.01
CA GLU A 100 28.02 2.59 24.39
C GLU A 100 27.13 1.87 23.37
N TRP A 101 26.12 2.55 22.83
CA TRP A 101 25.21 1.92 21.89
C TRP A 101 25.76 1.86 20.46
N VAL A 102 26.60 2.82 20.04
CA VAL A 102 27.33 2.68 18.76
C VAL A 102 28.35 1.55 18.83
N GLN A 103 29.11 1.45 19.92
CA GLN A 103 30.08 0.36 20.08
C GLN A 103 29.40 -1.01 20.09
N ARG A 104 28.21 -1.12 20.67
CA ARG A 104 27.38 -2.33 20.53
C ARG A 104 27.00 -2.60 19.07
N ALA A 105 26.59 -1.59 18.31
CA ALA A 105 26.27 -1.76 16.89
C ALA A 105 27.49 -2.19 16.06
N VAL A 106 28.67 -1.60 16.30
CA VAL A 106 29.96 -2.00 15.69
C VAL A 106 30.28 -3.46 16.01
N ALA A 107 30.16 -3.86 17.28
CA ALA A 107 30.41 -5.24 17.69
C ALA A 107 29.45 -6.23 17.02
N VAL A 108 28.16 -5.89 16.92
CA VAL A 108 27.15 -6.72 16.24
C VAL A 108 27.45 -6.81 14.74
N ARG A 109 27.87 -5.71 14.10
CA ARG A 109 28.32 -5.71 12.70
C ARG A 109 29.50 -6.66 12.49
N GLU A 110 30.54 -6.57 13.31
CA GLU A 110 31.73 -7.43 13.18
C GLU A 110 31.41 -8.91 13.46
N VAL A 111 30.50 -9.20 14.39
CA VAL A 111 29.99 -10.57 14.58
C VAL A 111 29.21 -11.04 13.35
N SER A 112 28.36 -10.19 12.78
CA SER A 112 27.54 -10.52 11.61
C SER A 112 28.39 -10.77 10.37
N ARG A 113 29.43 -9.95 10.16
CA ARG A 113 30.43 -10.13 9.10
C ARG A 113 31.17 -11.46 9.26
N ARG A 114 31.67 -11.77 10.46
CA ARG A 114 32.39 -13.03 10.73
C ARG A 114 31.50 -14.27 10.59
N LYS A 115 30.22 -14.18 10.96
CA LYS A 115 29.26 -15.29 10.87
C LYS A 115 28.61 -15.42 9.49
N GLY A 116 28.88 -14.52 8.55
CA GLY A 116 28.26 -14.53 7.23
C GLY A 116 26.76 -14.15 7.24
N PHE A 117 26.31 -13.41 8.26
CA PHE A 117 24.94 -12.89 8.34
C PHE A 117 24.73 -11.59 7.56
N LEU A 118 25.82 -10.97 7.11
CA LEU A 118 25.76 -9.83 6.20
C LEU A 118 25.56 -10.34 4.77
N LEU A 119 24.31 -10.32 4.31
CA LEU A 119 23.92 -10.88 3.02
C LEU A 119 24.00 -9.86 1.87
N ASP A 120 23.81 -8.57 2.17
CA ASP A 120 23.95 -7.47 1.22
C ASP A 120 25.18 -6.61 1.59
N PRO A 121 26.16 -6.42 0.69
CA PRO A 121 27.30 -5.53 0.92
C PRO A 121 26.91 -4.08 1.26
N ALA A 122 25.75 -3.59 0.80
CA ALA A 122 25.27 -2.25 1.12
C ALA A 122 24.99 -2.07 2.63
N ASP A 123 24.68 -3.17 3.33
CA ASP A 123 24.44 -3.17 4.77
C ASP A 123 25.73 -3.18 5.61
N ASP A 124 26.92 -3.20 4.98
CA ASP A 124 28.21 -3.25 5.68
C ASP A 124 28.66 -1.90 6.26
N ASN A 125 27.75 -1.21 6.94
CA ASN A 125 27.98 0.10 7.54
C ASN A 125 27.35 0.15 8.94
N VAL A 126 27.85 1.02 9.82
CA VAL A 126 27.37 1.08 11.22
C VAL A 126 25.91 1.56 11.32
N LEU A 127 25.44 2.42 10.41
CA LEU A 127 24.06 2.95 10.43
C LEU A 127 23.02 1.84 10.21
N SER A 128 23.31 0.82 9.40
CA SER A 128 22.44 -0.35 9.21
C SER A 128 22.17 -1.13 10.51
N PHE A 129 23.08 -1.03 11.50
CA PHE A 129 22.96 -1.68 12.80
C PHE A 129 22.37 -0.78 13.89
N LEU A 130 22.04 0.48 13.56
CA LEU A 130 21.34 1.37 14.48
C LEU A 130 19.84 1.12 14.46
N THR A 131 19.26 1.18 15.65
CA THR A 131 17.82 1.06 15.90
C THR A 131 17.10 2.40 15.70
N LEU A 132 15.78 2.38 15.53
CA LEU A 132 14.96 3.58 15.39
C LEU A 132 15.22 4.65 16.49
N PRO A 133 15.28 4.31 17.80
CA PRO A 133 15.60 5.28 18.84
C PRO A 133 17.01 5.89 18.69
N GLN A 134 17.99 5.11 18.25
CA GLN A 134 19.37 5.60 18.07
C GLN A 134 19.50 6.52 16.86
N LEU A 135 18.78 6.22 15.77
CA LEU A 135 18.70 7.11 14.61
C LEU A 135 17.99 8.42 14.97
N ARG A 136 16.90 8.35 15.76
CA ARG A 136 16.23 9.52 16.31
C ARG A 136 17.18 10.37 17.15
N GLU A 137 17.92 9.76 18.07
CA GLU A 137 18.90 10.46 18.92
C GLU A 137 19.92 11.24 18.08
N LEU A 138 20.47 10.63 17.02
CA LEU A 138 21.39 11.31 16.11
C LEU A 138 20.75 12.52 15.42
N VAL A 139 19.49 12.42 14.99
CA VAL A 139 18.77 13.56 14.39
C VAL A 139 18.53 14.67 15.41
N VAL A 140 18.07 14.31 16.60
CA VAL A 140 17.67 15.26 17.66
C VAL A 140 18.89 15.98 18.24
N GLN A 141 19.98 15.25 18.50
CA GLN A 141 21.23 15.81 19.02
C GLN A 141 21.87 16.79 18.04
N HIS A 142 21.79 16.49 16.74
CA HIS A 142 22.37 17.30 15.66
C HIS A 142 21.35 18.12 14.89
N TRP A 143 20.22 18.45 15.51
CA TRP A 143 19.13 19.18 14.84
C TRP A 143 19.57 20.42 14.05
N PRO A 144 20.54 21.25 14.50
CA PRO A 144 21.03 22.38 13.71
C PRO A 144 21.55 22.01 12.30
N CYS A 145 22.00 20.77 12.09
CA CYS A 145 22.41 20.27 10.77
C CYS A 145 21.21 19.87 9.88
N PHE A 146 20.07 19.54 10.49
CA PHE A 146 18.85 19.11 9.82
C PHE A 146 17.85 20.25 9.57
N GLU A 147 17.88 21.28 10.41
CA GLU A 147 17.02 22.48 10.34
C GLU A 147 16.94 23.13 8.94
N PRO A 148 18.02 23.21 8.13
CA PRO A 148 17.92 23.78 6.77
C PRO A 148 17.03 22.98 5.81
N TYR A 149 16.70 21.73 6.14
CA TYR A 149 15.94 20.82 5.29
C TYR A 149 14.56 20.49 5.86
N TYR A 150 14.35 20.70 7.17
CA TYR A 150 13.17 20.27 7.91
C TYR A 150 12.75 21.32 8.94
N ASP A 151 11.47 21.72 8.90
CA ASP A 151 10.98 22.87 9.67
C ASP A 151 10.50 22.52 11.09
N ASP A 152 10.06 21.28 11.36
CA ASP A 152 9.44 20.91 12.64
C ASP A 152 10.13 19.70 13.34
N ARG A 153 11.06 20.02 14.24
CA ARG A 153 11.72 19.05 15.12
C ARG A 153 10.74 18.26 15.98
N ARG A 154 9.79 18.98 16.57
CA ARG A 154 8.94 18.43 17.63
C ARG A 154 7.93 17.47 17.04
N GLU A 155 7.38 17.80 15.88
CA GLU A 155 6.47 16.92 15.15
C GLU A 155 7.19 15.63 14.72
N LEU A 156 8.42 15.73 14.20
CA LEU A 156 9.21 14.55 13.84
C LEU A 156 9.49 13.67 15.05
N GLU A 157 9.92 14.25 16.16
CA GLU A 157 10.24 13.53 17.40
C GLU A 157 9.01 12.79 17.96
N LEU A 158 7.87 13.46 18.07
CA LEU A 158 6.61 12.86 18.52
C LEU A 158 6.16 11.71 17.61
N ALA A 159 6.26 11.90 16.30
CA ALA A 159 5.86 10.87 15.34
C ALA A 159 6.78 9.63 15.40
N LEU A 160 8.07 9.80 15.69
CA LEU A 160 9.01 8.69 15.89
C LEU A 160 8.76 7.97 17.23
N ASP A 161 8.47 8.69 18.30
CA ASP A 161 8.12 8.11 19.60
C ASP A 161 6.88 7.19 19.50
N GLU A 162 5.86 7.60 18.74
CA GLU A 162 4.68 6.77 18.48
C GLU A 162 5.04 5.44 17.80
N LEU A 163 6.08 5.41 16.96
CA LEU A 163 6.51 4.23 16.22
C LEU A 163 7.36 3.27 17.06
N GLU A 164 8.06 3.75 18.10
CA GLU A 164 8.92 2.91 18.94
C GLU A 164 8.15 1.74 19.59
N VAL A 165 6.94 2.01 20.09
CA VAL A 165 6.07 0.98 20.69
C VAL A 165 5.71 -0.09 19.66
N THR A 166 5.30 0.32 18.46
CA THR A 166 4.93 -0.61 17.38
C THR A 166 6.14 -1.43 16.95
N ARG A 167 7.33 -0.80 16.87
CA ARG A 167 8.58 -1.47 16.51
C ARG A 167 8.94 -2.59 17.49
N HIS A 168 8.78 -2.35 18.78
CA HIS A 168 9.02 -3.34 19.84
C HIS A 168 8.06 -4.52 19.78
N VAL A 169 6.77 -4.26 19.50
CA VAL A 169 5.76 -5.31 19.33
C VAL A 169 6.11 -6.18 18.11
N VAL A 170 6.42 -5.57 16.97
CA VAL A 170 6.79 -6.27 15.74
C VAL A 170 8.07 -7.08 15.91
N SER A 171 9.12 -6.53 16.54
CA SER A 171 10.41 -7.22 16.72
C SER A 171 10.31 -8.48 17.58
N ARG A 172 9.26 -8.60 18.40
CA ARG A 172 9.00 -9.73 19.28
C ARG A 172 7.90 -10.66 18.78
N ASN A 173 7.45 -10.49 17.53
CA ASN A 173 6.34 -11.24 16.93
C ASN A 173 5.07 -11.24 17.79
N ARG A 174 4.80 -10.11 18.47
CA ARG A 174 3.61 -9.96 19.33
C ARG A 174 2.41 -9.50 18.50
N ALA A 175 1.21 -9.78 19.00
CA ALA A 175 -0.03 -9.45 18.31
C ALA A 175 -0.27 -7.93 18.26
N LEU A 176 -0.67 -7.43 17.09
CA LEU A 176 -1.10 -6.05 16.86
C LEU A 176 -2.63 -6.00 16.68
N SER A 177 -3.27 -5.05 17.36
CA SER A 177 -4.66 -4.70 17.09
C SER A 177 -4.76 -3.85 15.81
N THR A 178 -5.93 -3.83 15.18
CA THR A 178 -6.18 -2.99 14.00
C THR A 178 -5.96 -1.51 14.32
N THR A 179 -6.41 -1.03 15.49
CA THR A 179 -6.24 0.37 15.89
C THR A 179 -4.78 0.78 16.02
N VAL A 180 -3.93 -0.08 16.58
CA VAL A 180 -2.49 0.19 16.70
C VAL A 180 -1.82 0.16 15.32
N LEU A 181 -2.20 -0.80 14.46
CA LEU A 181 -1.72 -0.82 13.07
C LEU A 181 -2.09 0.47 12.33
N ASP A 182 -3.36 0.88 12.36
CA ASP A 182 -3.82 2.09 11.68
C ASP A 182 -3.11 3.35 12.22
N GLN A 183 -2.82 3.39 13.52
CA GLN A 183 -2.04 4.47 14.13
C GLN A 183 -0.59 4.47 13.64
N ALA A 184 0.05 3.30 13.61
CA ALA A 184 1.41 3.14 13.11
C ALA A 184 1.52 3.55 11.64
N GLU A 185 0.59 3.12 10.78
CA GLU A 185 0.56 3.51 9.37
C GLU A 185 0.46 5.03 9.21
N ARG A 186 -0.44 5.68 9.97
CA ARG A 186 -0.55 7.15 9.95
C ARG A 186 0.73 7.82 10.44
N ALA A 187 1.34 7.34 11.52
CA ALA A 187 2.58 7.90 12.04
C ALA A 187 3.74 7.73 11.06
N SER A 188 3.89 6.54 10.46
CA SER A 188 4.90 6.29 9.43
C SER A 188 4.70 7.15 8.19
N ALA A 189 3.47 7.30 7.71
CA ALA A 189 3.17 8.20 6.58
C ALA A 189 3.54 9.65 6.91
N ARG A 190 3.21 10.15 8.11
CA ARG A 190 3.60 11.50 8.55
C ARG A 190 5.12 11.67 8.59
N VAL A 191 5.85 10.71 9.19
CA VAL A 191 7.32 10.76 9.23
C VAL A 191 7.91 10.78 7.82
N LEU A 192 7.42 9.92 6.92
CA LEU A 192 7.91 9.88 5.54
C LEU A 192 7.60 11.17 4.78
N GLU A 193 6.46 11.80 5.03
CA GLU A 193 6.10 13.11 4.48
C GLU A 193 7.03 14.22 4.99
N LEU A 194 7.25 14.30 6.31
CA LEU A 194 8.19 15.24 6.93
C LEU A 194 9.61 15.07 6.37
N LEU A 195 10.05 13.82 6.21
CA LEU A 195 11.37 13.50 5.66
C LEU A 195 11.44 13.60 4.13
N GLY A 196 10.32 13.82 3.45
CA GLY A 196 10.13 13.59 2.01
C GLY A 196 9.90 14.84 1.15
N SER A 197 10.12 16.06 1.66
CA SER A 197 9.91 17.35 0.98
C SER A 197 10.21 17.31 -0.54
N GLY A 198 9.19 17.14 -1.39
CA GLY A 198 9.38 16.98 -2.83
C GLY A 198 8.12 16.80 -3.70
N ARG A 199 7.49 17.94 -4.05
CA ARG A 199 6.71 18.24 -5.29
C ARG A 199 5.42 17.47 -5.64
N ALA A 200 4.40 18.28 -5.97
CA ALA A 200 3.17 18.01 -6.75
C ALA A 200 2.80 16.53 -6.98
N ARG A 201 1.78 16.08 -6.23
CA ARG A 201 1.22 14.73 -6.30
C ARG A 201 0.95 14.33 -7.76
N THR A 202 1.72 13.39 -8.29
CA THR A 202 1.45 12.78 -9.60
C THR A 202 0.17 11.94 -9.51
N ALA A 203 -0.44 11.57 -10.65
CA ALA A 203 -1.68 10.79 -10.65
C ALA A 203 -1.57 9.53 -9.77
N GLY A 204 -0.47 8.80 -9.85
CA GLY A 204 -0.16 7.66 -8.99
C GLY A 204 -0.26 7.95 -7.47
N GLN A 205 0.09 9.15 -7.02
CA GLN A 205 0.02 9.57 -5.60
C GLN A 205 -1.36 10.13 -5.19
N ARG A 206 -2.35 10.19 -6.09
CA ARG A 206 -3.74 10.55 -5.74
C ARG A 206 -4.50 9.42 -5.03
N LEU A 207 -3.99 8.21 -5.15
CA LEU A 207 -4.47 7.04 -4.39
C LEU A 207 -3.62 6.89 -3.12
N PRO A 208 -4.22 6.57 -1.96
CA PRO A 208 -3.46 6.10 -0.81
C PRO A 208 -2.99 4.68 -1.13
N VAL A 209 -1.85 4.56 -1.80
CA VAL A 209 -1.27 3.25 -2.06
C VAL A 209 -0.44 2.87 -0.84
N ASP A 210 -0.83 1.76 -0.22
CA ASP A 210 -0.04 1.19 0.87
C ASP A 210 1.32 0.76 0.33
N ALA A 211 2.37 1.00 1.08
CA ALA A 211 3.70 0.57 0.66
C ALA A 211 3.79 -0.96 0.51
N VAL A 212 2.97 -1.74 1.24
CA VAL A 212 2.83 -3.19 0.98
C VAL A 212 2.16 -3.47 -0.37
N GLU A 213 1.16 -2.68 -0.74
CA GLU A 213 0.54 -2.80 -2.06
C GLU A 213 1.53 -2.44 -3.16
N GLU A 214 2.39 -1.43 -2.98
CA GLU A 214 3.49 -1.15 -3.92
C GLU A 214 4.49 -2.30 -4.04
N LEU A 215 4.86 -2.94 -2.93
CA LEU A 215 5.77 -4.09 -2.94
C LEU A 215 5.17 -5.33 -3.61
N VAL A 216 3.84 -5.46 -3.64
CA VAL A 216 3.13 -6.65 -4.15
C VAL A 216 2.44 -6.40 -5.50
N ALA A 217 2.24 -5.15 -5.91
CA ALA A 217 1.56 -4.78 -7.15
C ALA A 217 2.25 -5.37 -8.39
N ASP A 218 3.58 -5.45 -8.37
CA ASP A 218 4.38 -6.09 -9.43
C ASP A 218 4.02 -7.56 -9.65
N ARG A 219 3.52 -8.26 -8.61
CA ARG A 219 3.04 -9.64 -8.73
C ARG A 219 1.76 -9.73 -9.57
N TYR A 220 0.97 -8.67 -9.63
CA TYR A 220 -0.39 -8.69 -10.16
C TYR A 220 -0.56 -7.79 -11.38
N ALA A 221 0.39 -7.75 -12.30
CA ALA A 221 0.03 -7.26 -13.62
C ALA A 221 -0.10 -5.74 -13.73
N ASP A 222 0.32 -4.97 -12.71
CA ASP A 222 0.04 -3.55 -12.43
C ASP A 222 -1.31 -3.21 -11.72
N VAL A 223 -2.03 -4.23 -11.26
CA VAL A 223 -3.25 -4.06 -10.44
C VAL A 223 -2.87 -3.61 -9.03
N ILE A 224 -3.30 -2.39 -8.69
CA ILE A 224 -3.10 -1.80 -7.36
C ILE A 224 -4.36 -1.81 -6.50
N GLY A 225 -5.51 -2.23 -7.05
CA GLY A 225 -6.73 -2.36 -6.27
C GLY A 225 -7.80 -3.16 -6.97
N VAL A 226 -8.55 -3.96 -6.20
CA VAL A 226 -9.74 -4.67 -6.67
C VAL A 226 -10.88 -4.39 -5.72
N TYR A 227 -11.92 -3.75 -6.25
CA TYR A 227 -13.12 -3.39 -5.51
C TYR A 227 -14.26 -4.31 -5.93
N PRO A 228 -15.02 -4.91 -5.00
CA PRO A 228 -16.14 -5.78 -5.35
C PRO A 228 -17.23 -5.10 -6.16
N ASP A 229 -17.39 -3.79 -6.00
CA ASP A 229 -18.45 -3.00 -6.60
C ASP A 229 -18.02 -1.51 -6.68
N ARG A 230 -18.76 -0.72 -7.46
CA ARG A 230 -18.45 0.70 -7.66
C ARG A 230 -18.68 1.53 -6.41
N VAL A 231 -19.60 1.14 -5.53
CA VAL A 231 -19.90 1.86 -4.29
C VAL A 231 -18.69 1.81 -3.35
N ARG A 232 -18.06 0.64 -3.21
CA ARG A 232 -16.85 0.44 -2.40
C ARG A 232 -15.67 1.20 -2.97
N LEU A 233 -15.50 1.20 -4.29
CA LEU A 233 -14.51 2.06 -4.95
C LEU A 233 -14.73 3.51 -4.55
N GLN A 234 -15.93 4.06 -4.74
CA GLN A 234 -16.20 5.48 -4.49
C GLN A 234 -16.05 5.89 -3.02
N ARG A 235 -16.27 4.97 -2.08
CA ARG A 235 -16.04 5.22 -0.64
C ARG A 235 -14.56 5.38 -0.31
N GLN A 236 -13.68 4.60 -0.95
CA GLN A 236 -12.23 4.66 -0.69
C GLN A 236 -11.53 5.67 -1.61
N LEU A 237 -12.03 5.80 -2.83
CA LEU A 237 -11.49 6.62 -3.92
C LEU A 237 -12.63 7.43 -4.55
N PRO A 238 -13.00 8.55 -3.93
CA PRO A 238 -13.97 9.48 -4.51
C PRO A 238 -13.53 9.91 -5.91
N VAL A 239 -14.49 10.09 -6.82
CA VAL A 239 -14.19 10.48 -8.21
C VAL A 239 -13.48 11.82 -8.32
N GLU A 240 -13.66 12.68 -7.33
CA GLU A 240 -12.90 13.92 -7.19
C GLU A 240 -11.41 13.65 -7.10
N ASN A 241 -11.00 12.71 -6.26
CA ASN A 241 -9.59 12.40 -6.06
C ASN A 241 -9.00 11.71 -7.31
N LEU A 242 -9.82 10.93 -8.02
CA LEU A 242 -9.41 10.27 -9.27
C LEU A 242 -9.12 11.28 -10.38
N PHE A 243 -10.05 12.21 -10.64
CA PHE A 243 -9.98 13.08 -11.82
C PHE A 243 -9.35 14.46 -11.59
N SER A 244 -9.31 14.95 -10.34
CA SER A 244 -8.79 16.30 -10.06
C SER A 244 -7.30 16.41 -10.39
N GLY A 245 -6.92 17.48 -11.07
CA GLY A 245 -5.52 17.75 -11.45
C GLY A 245 -4.99 16.88 -12.59
N ALA A 246 -5.84 16.08 -13.25
CA ALA A 246 -5.45 15.33 -14.44
C ALA A 246 -5.02 16.26 -15.57
N ARG A 247 -3.90 15.94 -16.23
CA ARG A 247 -3.43 16.56 -17.48
C ARG A 247 -4.10 15.91 -18.70
N ARG A 248 -4.47 14.64 -18.60
CA ARG A 248 -5.18 13.89 -19.64
C ARG A 248 -6.22 12.96 -19.05
N LEU A 249 -7.38 12.89 -19.69
CA LEU A 249 -8.45 11.96 -19.34
C LEU A 249 -9.01 11.32 -20.61
N ASP A 250 -8.73 10.03 -20.77
CA ASP A 250 -9.25 9.22 -21.86
C ASP A 250 -10.25 8.21 -21.27
N ALA A 251 -11.49 8.21 -21.75
CA ALA A 251 -12.53 7.36 -21.17
C ALA A 251 -13.36 6.66 -22.24
N VAL A 252 -13.55 5.34 -22.09
CA VAL A 252 -14.34 4.50 -22.99
C VAL A 252 -15.38 3.69 -22.23
N GLY A 253 -16.57 3.56 -22.78
CA GLY A 253 -17.64 2.74 -22.22
C GLY A 253 -19.02 3.09 -22.76
N ILE A 254 -20.05 2.43 -22.23
CA ILE A 254 -21.42 2.55 -22.72
C ILE A 254 -21.94 3.99 -22.50
N GLY A 255 -21.94 4.44 -21.26
CA GLY A 255 -22.45 5.78 -20.89
C GLY A 255 -21.48 6.60 -20.04
N LEU A 256 -20.27 6.09 -19.78
CA LEU A 256 -19.26 6.75 -18.92
C LEU A 256 -19.81 7.21 -17.54
N ASN A 257 -20.72 6.41 -16.97
CA ASN A 257 -21.51 6.80 -15.80
C ASN A 257 -20.66 7.18 -14.56
N LEU A 258 -19.45 6.62 -14.39
CA LEU A 258 -18.60 6.99 -13.26
C LEU A 258 -18.23 8.48 -13.33
N LEU A 259 -17.86 8.96 -14.51
CA LEU A 259 -17.54 10.36 -14.76
C LEU A 259 -18.80 11.23 -14.82
N VAL A 260 -19.74 10.89 -15.70
CA VAL A 260 -20.87 11.76 -16.05
C VAL A 260 -21.81 12.00 -14.87
N GLN A 261 -22.03 11.00 -14.01
CA GLN A 261 -22.98 11.10 -12.91
C GLN A 261 -22.36 11.64 -11.62
N ASN A 262 -21.04 11.48 -11.43
CA ASN A 262 -20.40 11.78 -10.15
C ASN A 262 -19.43 12.97 -10.23
N PHE A 263 -19.04 13.42 -11.43
CA PHE A 263 -18.13 14.55 -11.60
C PHE A 263 -18.85 15.72 -12.28
N SER A 264 -19.10 16.79 -11.51
CA SER A 264 -19.94 17.89 -11.98
C SER A 264 -19.39 18.57 -13.25
N GLY A 265 -20.29 19.00 -14.15
CA GLY A 265 -19.89 19.74 -15.36
C GLY A 265 -19.11 21.04 -15.08
N ARG A 266 -19.35 21.72 -13.93
CA ARG A 266 -18.53 22.89 -13.53
C ARG A 266 -17.08 22.51 -13.23
N ARG A 267 -16.85 21.34 -12.62
CA ARG A 267 -15.51 20.82 -12.34
C ARG A 267 -14.82 20.33 -13.61
N LEU A 268 -15.54 19.68 -14.54
CA LEU A 268 -14.99 19.34 -15.86
C LEU A 268 -14.51 20.59 -16.61
N VAL A 269 -15.31 21.65 -16.63
CA VAL A 269 -14.90 22.93 -17.24
C VAL A 269 -13.59 23.44 -16.62
N ARG A 270 -13.52 23.51 -15.28
CA ARG A 270 -12.29 23.95 -14.59
C ARG A 270 -11.09 23.06 -14.87
N LEU A 271 -11.29 21.74 -14.92
CA LEU A 271 -10.24 20.77 -15.19
C LEU A 271 -9.64 21.01 -16.59
N VAL A 272 -10.49 21.19 -17.60
CA VAL A 272 -10.05 21.50 -18.97
C VAL A 272 -9.40 22.88 -19.06
N GLU A 273 -9.97 23.89 -18.39
CA GLU A 273 -9.38 25.24 -18.32
C GLU A 273 -8.01 25.27 -17.63
N SER A 274 -7.73 24.30 -16.74
CA SER A 274 -6.39 24.10 -16.16
C SER A 274 -5.40 23.38 -17.09
N GLY A 275 -5.79 23.09 -18.32
CA GLY A 275 -4.94 22.48 -19.36
C GLY A 275 -5.16 20.97 -19.55
N CYS A 276 -6.20 20.38 -18.96
CA CYS A 276 -6.52 18.96 -19.17
C CYS A 276 -7.09 18.70 -20.57
N ARG A 277 -6.56 17.68 -21.26
CA ARG A 277 -7.15 17.15 -22.50
C ARG A 277 -8.07 15.97 -22.21
N VAL A 278 -9.28 16.00 -22.76
CA VAL A 278 -10.32 15.01 -22.49
C VAL A 278 -10.79 14.36 -23.78
N ARG A 279 -10.75 13.03 -23.86
CA ARG A 279 -11.27 12.22 -24.96
C ARG A 279 -12.30 11.23 -24.44
N LEU A 280 -13.55 11.35 -24.87
CA LEU A 280 -14.66 10.52 -24.40
C LEU A 280 -15.23 9.67 -25.53
N LEU A 281 -15.21 8.35 -25.35
CA LEU A 281 -15.81 7.35 -26.23
C LEU A 281 -17.08 6.76 -25.60
N PHE A 282 -18.21 7.05 -26.23
CA PHE A 282 -19.51 6.50 -25.87
C PHE A 282 -19.90 5.37 -26.81
N LEU A 283 -20.67 4.39 -26.33
CA LEU A 283 -21.32 3.45 -27.23
C LEU A 283 -22.36 4.21 -28.06
N ASN A 284 -22.37 4.03 -29.38
CA ASN A 284 -23.36 4.68 -30.22
C ASN A 284 -24.79 4.26 -29.82
N PRO A 285 -25.66 5.21 -29.40
CA PRO A 285 -27.04 4.90 -28.98
C PRO A 285 -27.88 4.20 -30.07
N ALA A 286 -27.57 4.41 -31.34
CA ALA A 286 -28.29 3.84 -32.48
C ALA A 286 -27.74 2.47 -32.94
N SER A 287 -26.61 2.02 -32.39
CA SER A 287 -25.94 0.79 -32.83
C SER A 287 -26.74 -0.48 -32.55
N SER A 288 -26.43 -1.54 -33.28
CA SER A 288 -26.91 -2.90 -32.98
C SER A 288 -26.33 -3.41 -31.65
N ALA A 289 -25.13 -2.99 -31.28
CA ALA A 289 -24.47 -3.32 -30.02
C ALA A 289 -25.27 -2.80 -28.81
N THR A 290 -25.76 -1.56 -28.85
CA THR A 290 -26.65 -1.01 -27.81
C THR A 290 -27.91 -1.84 -27.65
N ARG A 291 -28.59 -2.15 -28.75
CA ARG A 291 -29.82 -2.98 -28.75
C ARG A 291 -29.57 -4.40 -28.24
N ARG A 292 -28.40 -4.99 -28.55
CA ARG A 292 -28.01 -6.31 -28.01
C ARG A 292 -27.81 -6.23 -26.51
N ARG A 293 -27.11 -5.20 -26.03
CA ARG A 293 -26.82 -5.03 -24.61
C ARG A 293 -28.08 -4.75 -23.78
N GLU A 294 -29.03 -3.99 -24.31
CA GLU A 294 -30.36 -3.80 -23.71
C GLU A 294 -31.06 -5.14 -23.45
N ARG A 295 -31.05 -6.04 -24.45
CA ARG A 295 -31.65 -7.38 -24.34
C ARG A 295 -30.93 -8.25 -23.31
N GLU A 296 -29.60 -8.20 -23.25
CA GLU A 296 -28.82 -8.96 -22.26
C GLU A 296 -29.13 -8.56 -20.82
N LEU A 297 -29.34 -7.26 -20.59
CA LEU A 297 -29.65 -6.69 -19.28
C LEU A 297 -31.15 -6.75 -18.93
N GLY A 298 -32.00 -7.21 -19.84
CA GLY A 298 -33.45 -7.24 -19.65
C GLY A 298 -34.08 -5.85 -19.54
N LEU A 299 -33.47 -4.84 -20.18
CA LEU A 299 -33.97 -3.45 -20.16
C LEU A 299 -35.10 -3.24 -21.17
N GLY A 300 -35.90 -2.20 -20.93
CA GLY A 300 -36.92 -1.77 -21.89
C GLY A 300 -36.28 -1.33 -23.21
N ARG A 301 -37.04 -1.47 -24.32
CA ARG A 301 -36.57 -1.07 -25.65
C ARG A 301 -36.16 0.41 -25.66
N GLY A 302 -34.90 0.70 -26.04
CA GLY A 302 -34.38 2.06 -26.13
C GLY A 302 -34.13 2.74 -24.78
N GLU A 303 -34.19 2.01 -23.66
CA GLU A 303 -33.87 2.56 -22.34
C GLU A 303 -32.37 2.88 -22.20
N LEU A 304 -31.50 1.96 -22.62
CA LEU A 304 -30.05 2.18 -22.60
C LEU A 304 -29.68 3.24 -23.63
N SER A 305 -30.25 3.17 -24.82
CA SER A 305 -30.04 4.15 -25.89
C SER A 305 -30.30 5.58 -25.40
N ARG A 306 -31.48 5.83 -24.80
CA ARG A 306 -31.81 7.14 -24.21
C ARG A 306 -30.87 7.55 -23.08
N SER A 307 -30.46 6.60 -22.23
CA SER A 307 -29.53 6.87 -21.13
C SER A 307 -28.17 7.35 -21.65
N VAL A 308 -27.64 6.69 -22.68
CA VAL A 308 -26.36 7.09 -23.30
C VAL A 308 -26.50 8.43 -24.01
N GLU A 309 -27.58 8.65 -24.76
CA GLU A 309 -27.87 9.92 -25.42
C GLU A 309 -27.92 11.10 -24.43
N MET A 310 -28.56 10.92 -23.27
CA MET A 310 -28.60 11.94 -22.22
C MET A 310 -27.21 12.27 -21.67
N ASN A 311 -26.33 11.27 -21.52
CA ASN A 311 -24.96 11.47 -21.07
C ASN A 311 -24.11 12.19 -22.12
N ILE A 312 -24.25 11.84 -23.41
CA ILE A 312 -23.61 12.54 -24.52
C ILE A 312 -24.06 14.01 -24.52
N MET A 313 -25.37 14.27 -24.42
CA MET A 313 -25.90 15.63 -24.38
C MET A 313 -25.40 16.42 -23.15
N HIS A 314 -25.21 15.76 -22.01
CA HIS A 314 -24.59 16.39 -20.84
C HIS A 314 -23.15 16.82 -21.14
N MET A 315 -22.34 15.96 -21.74
CA MET A 315 -20.95 16.27 -22.10
C MET A 315 -20.85 17.33 -23.20
N ARG A 316 -21.77 17.36 -24.17
CA ARG A 316 -21.85 18.44 -25.16
C ARG A 316 -22.10 19.80 -24.51
N ARG A 317 -22.98 19.87 -23.50
CA ARG A 317 -23.20 21.10 -22.72
C ARG A 317 -21.96 21.54 -21.93
N VAL A 318 -21.15 20.58 -21.45
CA VAL A 318 -19.86 20.89 -20.83
C VAL A 318 -18.91 21.47 -21.88
N ARG A 319 -18.73 20.79 -23.01
CA ARG A 319 -17.87 21.23 -24.12
C ARG A 319 -18.22 22.63 -24.63
N ALA A 320 -19.51 22.93 -24.79
CA ALA A 320 -19.98 24.24 -25.26
C ALA A 320 -19.64 25.42 -24.33
N ARG A 321 -19.28 25.14 -23.07
CA ARG A 321 -18.87 26.16 -22.08
C ARG A 321 -17.36 26.39 -22.06
N LEU A 322 -16.58 25.60 -22.80
CA LEU A 322 -15.13 25.70 -22.85
C LEU A 322 -14.68 26.79 -23.83
N ARG A 323 -13.56 27.44 -23.50
CA ARG A 323 -12.88 28.35 -24.43
C ARG A 323 -12.22 27.59 -25.59
N ASP A 324 -11.52 26.50 -25.27
CA ASP A 324 -10.95 25.57 -26.23
C ASP A 324 -11.82 24.31 -26.28
N GLN A 325 -12.63 24.18 -27.32
CA GLN A 325 -13.47 23.00 -27.54
C GLN A 325 -12.69 21.82 -28.14
N GLY A 326 -11.45 22.03 -28.61
CA GLY A 326 -10.57 21.00 -29.13
C GLY A 326 -9.90 20.20 -28.01
N ALA A 327 -9.74 20.78 -26.83
CA ALA A 327 -9.29 20.06 -25.63
C ALA A 327 -10.33 19.08 -25.06
N PHE A 328 -11.55 19.02 -25.61
CA PHE A 328 -12.62 18.16 -25.13
C PHE A 328 -13.36 17.49 -26.31
N GLU A 329 -12.98 16.26 -26.61
CA GLU A 329 -13.47 15.50 -27.75
C GLU A 329 -14.48 14.44 -27.31
N ILE A 330 -15.57 14.31 -28.06
CA ILE A 330 -16.65 13.35 -27.80
C ILE A 330 -16.87 12.55 -29.08
N GLN A 331 -16.67 11.24 -28.98
CA GLN A 331 -16.81 10.30 -30.08
C GLN A 331 -17.71 9.13 -29.68
N VAL A 332 -18.21 8.40 -30.69
CA VAL A 332 -18.99 7.18 -30.54
C VAL A 332 -18.36 6.01 -31.28
N PHE A 333 -18.51 4.80 -30.71
CA PHE A 333 -18.07 3.55 -31.31
C PHE A 333 -19.24 2.56 -31.46
N ASP A 334 -19.14 1.63 -32.40
CA ASP A 334 -20.23 0.73 -32.83
C ASP A 334 -20.03 -0.76 -32.46
N GLU A 335 -19.10 -1.05 -31.55
CA GLU A 335 -18.74 -2.41 -31.15
C GLU A 335 -19.42 -2.88 -29.85
N ILE A 336 -19.43 -4.21 -29.64
CA ILE A 336 -19.95 -4.79 -28.40
C ILE A 336 -19.06 -4.34 -27.24
N PRO A 337 -19.62 -3.62 -26.25
CA PRO A 337 -18.83 -3.10 -25.14
C PRO A 337 -18.36 -4.26 -24.23
N ARG A 338 -17.04 -4.40 -24.04
CA ARG A 338 -16.44 -5.43 -23.17
C ARG A 338 -16.06 -4.90 -21.80
N PHE A 339 -15.68 -3.64 -21.71
CA PHE A 339 -15.29 -2.95 -20.48
C PHE A 339 -15.62 -1.45 -20.55
N THR A 340 -15.60 -0.79 -19.40
CA THR A 340 -15.39 0.65 -19.29
C THR A 340 -14.02 0.90 -18.69
N ALA A 341 -13.30 1.86 -19.24
CA ALA A 341 -12.02 2.30 -18.71
C ALA A 341 -11.99 3.81 -18.62
N TYR A 342 -11.38 4.33 -17.56
CA TYR A 342 -11.01 5.73 -17.39
C TYR A 342 -9.51 5.76 -17.18
N LEU A 343 -8.77 6.26 -18.17
CA LEU A 343 -7.32 6.39 -18.16
C LEU A 343 -6.99 7.85 -17.80
N ILE A 344 -6.43 8.04 -16.62
CA ILE A 344 -6.01 9.32 -16.07
C ILE A 344 -4.51 9.45 -16.25
N ASP A 345 -4.07 10.51 -16.94
CA ASP A 345 -2.66 10.78 -17.22
C ASP A 345 -1.98 9.58 -17.90
N GLY A 346 -2.69 8.91 -18.82
CA GLY A 346 -2.25 7.62 -19.36
C GLY A 346 -1.07 7.64 -20.33
N ASP A 347 -0.55 8.83 -20.65
CA ASP A 347 0.74 9.02 -21.32
C ASP A 347 1.91 9.21 -20.32
N SER A 348 1.62 9.15 -19.02
CA SER A 348 2.58 9.34 -17.94
C SER A 348 3.02 8.00 -17.33
N PRO A 349 4.28 7.88 -16.87
CA PRO A 349 4.74 6.72 -16.09
C PRO A 349 4.04 6.51 -14.75
N ASP A 350 3.23 7.46 -14.29
CA ASP A 350 2.41 7.36 -13.08
C ASP A 350 0.91 7.41 -13.42
N GLY A 351 0.53 7.04 -14.64
CA GLY A 351 -0.87 7.01 -15.08
C GLY A 351 -1.72 6.09 -14.21
N LEU A 352 -3.03 6.32 -14.20
CA LEU A 352 -3.99 5.48 -13.47
C LEU A 352 -5.12 5.04 -14.39
N ALA A 353 -5.54 3.78 -14.29
CA ALA A 353 -6.72 3.29 -14.97
C ALA A 353 -7.75 2.80 -13.97
N VAL A 354 -9.01 3.19 -14.16
CA VAL A 354 -10.15 2.60 -13.49
C VAL A 354 -10.90 1.76 -14.52
N VAL A 355 -10.87 0.45 -14.37
CA VAL A 355 -11.38 -0.50 -15.35
C VAL A 355 -12.47 -1.36 -14.75
N GLN A 356 -13.59 -1.49 -15.45
CA GLN A 356 -14.67 -2.37 -15.05
C GLN A 356 -15.19 -3.14 -16.27
N THR A 357 -15.18 -4.47 -16.17
CA THR A 357 -15.71 -5.36 -17.21
C THR A 357 -17.23 -5.25 -17.30
N TYR A 358 -17.84 -5.55 -18.45
CA TYR A 358 -19.28 -5.72 -18.54
C TYR A 358 -19.67 -7.19 -18.37
N LEU A 359 -20.20 -7.54 -17.20
CA LEU A 359 -20.77 -8.87 -16.97
C LEU A 359 -22.11 -9.02 -17.69
N ARG A 360 -22.48 -10.26 -18.03
CA ARG A 360 -23.68 -10.56 -18.82
C ARG A 360 -24.98 -9.99 -18.22
N ARG A 361 -25.18 -10.15 -16.91
CA ARG A 361 -26.45 -9.83 -16.22
C ARG A 361 -26.37 -8.72 -15.18
N ALA A 362 -25.16 -8.26 -14.84
CA ALA A 362 -24.98 -7.28 -13.79
C ALA A 362 -24.93 -5.85 -14.36
N ARG A 363 -25.51 -4.92 -13.62
CA ARG A 363 -25.42 -3.48 -13.92
C ARG A 363 -24.07 -2.95 -13.43
N GLY A 364 -23.59 -1.87 -14.04
CA GLY A 364 -22.26 -1.31 -13.76
C GLY A 364 -22.00 -0.86 -12.31
N MET A 365 -23.00 -0.86 -11.42
CA MET A 365 -22.78 -0.61 -9.99
C MET A 365 -22.31 -1.85 -9.24
N GLU A 366 -22.70 -3.04 -9.67
CA GLU A 366 -22.53 -4.32 -8.97
C GLU A 366 -21.33 -5.13 -9.48
N VAL A 367 -20.61 -4.61 -10.47
CA VAL A 367 -19.49 -5.30 -11.10
C VAL A 367 -18.18 -4.88 -10.43
N PRO A 368 -17.23 -5.81 -10.23
CA PRO A 368 -15.91 -5.48 -9.71
C PRO A 368 -15.21 -4.41 -10.53
N VAL A 369 -14.43 -3.57 -9.84
CA VAL A 369 -13.63 -2.52 -10.45
C VAL A 369 -12.16 -2.78 -10.14
N LEU A 370 -11.35 -2.77 -11.19
CA LEU A 370 -9.90 -2.85 -11.11
C LEU A 370 -9.34 -1.42 -11.16
N VAL A 371 -8.36 -1.14 -10.29
CA VAL A 371 -7.55 0.06 -10.37
C VAL A 371 -6.15 -0.38 -10.77
N LEU A 372 -5.68 0.13 -11.89
CA LEU A 372 -4.39 -0.18 -12.48
C LEU A 372 -3.50 1.05 -12.41
N ARG A 373 -2.20 0.85 -12.29
CA ARG A 373 -1.20 1.91 -12.32
C ARG A 373 -0.30 1.72 -13.53
N GLY A 374 -0.22 2.74 -14.38
CA GLY A 374 0.73 2.78 -15.47
C GLY A 374 2.16 2.90 -14.95
N GLY A 375 3.10 2.44 -15.77
CA GLY A 375 4.52 2.41 -15.45
C GLY A 375 4.91 1.15 -14.69
N ALA A 376 5.75 0.32 -15.33
CA ALA A 376 6.43 -0.77 -14.66
C ALA A 376 7.43 -0.20 -13.66
N ARG A 377 7.01 0.05 -12.41
CA ARG A 377 7.96 0.23 -11.31
C ARG A 377 8.46 -1.14 -10.91
N ARG A 378 9.49 -1.63 -11.62
CA ARG A 378 10.24 -2.79 -11.16
C ARG A 378 10.78 -2.54 -9.75
N VAL A 379 10.14 -3.15 -8.76
CA VAL A 379 10.66 -3.19 -7.39
C VAL A 379 11.87 -4.15 -7.32
N VAL A 380 11.91 -5.15 -8.20
CA VAL A 380 13.04 -6.08 -8.33
C VAL A 380 13.67 -5.90 -9.72
N ALA A 381 14.93 -5.48 -9.76
CA ALA A 381 15.73 -5.44 -10.97
C ALA A 381 16.01 -6.87 -11.44
N ASP A 382 15.09 -7.44 -12.22
CA ASP A 382 15.32 -8.67 -12.96
C ASP A 382 15.71 -8.29 -14.40
N ASP A 383 16.80 -8.87 -14.92
CA ASP A 383 17.44 -8.57 -16.21
C ASP A 383 16.57 -8.91 -17.44
N ARG A 384 15.30 -9.28 -17.23
CA ARG A 384 14.35 -9.55 -18.31
C ARG A 384 13.86 -8.25 -18.96
N PRO A 385 13.32 -8.23 -20.19
CA PRO A 385 12.57 -7.08 -20.69
C PRO A 385 11.32 -6.86 -19.84
N ALA A 386 10.90 -5.62 -19.59
CA ALA A 386 9.63 -5.36 -18.90
C ALA A 386 8.49 -5.75 -19.84
N GLU A 387 7.73 -6.79 -19.49
CA GLU A 387 6.49 -7.13 -20.19
C GLU A 387 5.44 -6.04 -19.92
N SER A 388 4.61 -5.72 -20.91
CA SER A 388 3.55 -4.72 -20.78
C SER A 388 2.49 -5.18 -19.78
N GLY A 389 2.12 -4.27 -18.85
CA GLY A 389 1.10 -4.53 -17.83
C GLY A 389 -0.33 -4.40 -18.35
N LEU A 390 -1.33 -4.68 -17.51
CA LEU A 390 -2.73 -4.56 -17.88
C LEU A 390 -3.11 -3.11 -18.25
N PHE A 391 -2.49 -2.12 -17.63
CA PHE A 391 -2.67 -0.71 -17.94
C PHE A 391 -2.43 -0.44 -19.43
N ASP A 392 -1.29 -0.93 -19.95
CA ASP A 392 -0.91 -0.73 -21.35
C ASP A 392 -1.87 -1.44 -22.30
N VAL A 393 -2.35 -2.63 -21.95
CA VAL A 393 -3.38 -3.35 -22.72
C VAL A 393 -4.65 -2.50 -22.87
N TYR A 394 -5.17 -1.92 -21.78
CA TYR A 394 -6.37 -1.08 -21.85
C TYR A 394 -6.12 0.26 -22.56
N ARG A 395 -4.91 0.79 -22.51
CA ARG A 395 -4.50 1.99 -23.25
C ARG A 395 -4.46 1.71 -24.75
N GLU A 396 -3.85 0.61 -25.17
CA GLU A 396 -3.82 0.18 -26.57
C GLU A 396 -5.23 -0.07 -27.11
N GLU A 397 -6.07 -0.77 -26.35
CA GLU A 397 -7.49 -0.98 -26.71
C GLU A 397 -8.25 0.35 -26.84
N PHE A 398 -8.00 1.33 -25.95
CA PHE A 398 -8.60 2.66 -26.08
C PHE A 398 -8.18 3.33 -27.41
N GLU A 399 -6.89 3.34 -27.73
CA GLU A 399 -6.41 3.99 -28.96
C GLU A 399 -6.92 3.29 -30.22
N GLY A 400 -7.04 1.96 -30.20
CA GLY A 400 -7.66 1.19 -31.28
C GLY A 400 -9.12 1.60 -31.51
N ILE A 401 -9.93 1.61 -30.45
CA ILE A 401 -11.34 2.05 -30.54
C ILE A 401 -11.42 3.52 -30.96
N TRP A 402 -10.52 4.37 -30.48
CA TRP A 402 -10.48 5.79 -30.83
C TRP A 402 -10.24 6.01 -32.32
N ALA A 403 -9.30 5.26 -32.92
CA ALA A 403 -8.99 5.35 -34.35
C ALA A 403 -10.19 5.00 -35.24
N ASP A 404 -11.01 4.03 -34.82
CA ASP A 404 -12.19 3.56 -35.57
C ASP A 404 -13.49 4.31 -35.20
N SER A 405 -13.43 5.22 -34.24
CA SER A 405 -14.59 5.95 -33.73
C SER A 405 -15.01 7.12 -34.62
N ARG A 406 -16.18 7.68 -34.33
CA ARG A 406 -16.76 8.81 -35.07
C ARG A 406 -17.08 9.97 -34.14
N PRO A 407 -16.79 11.22 -34.51
CA PRO A 407 -17.17 12.38 -33.71
C PRO A 407 -18.69 12.49 -33.62
N VAL A 408 -19.18 12.93 -32.45
CA VAL A 408 -20.58 13.29 -32.29
C VAL A 408 -20.81 14.68 -32.88
N SER A 409 -21.63 14.73 -33.93
CA SER A 409 -22.06 15.97 -34.63
C SER A 409 -22.93 16.87 -33.78
#